data_AF-A0A0L6JJR9-F1
#
_entry.id   AF-A0A0L6JJR9-F1
#
_cell.length_a   1.000
_cell.length_b   1.000
_cell.length_c   1.000
_cell.angle_alpha   90.00
_cell.angle_beta   90.00
_cell.angle_gamma   90.00
#
_symmetry.space_group_name_H-M   'P 1'
#
loop_
_entity.id
_entity.type
_entity.pdbx_description
1 polymer ?
#
loop_
_entity_poly.entity_id
_entity_poly.type
_entity_poly.pdbx_seq_one_letter_code
_entity_poly.pdbx_strand_id
1 'polypeptide(L)'
;MDSLLHRFSTIIKGSIEGVDRLVFKGTLKQIAFALGMQSFLKSQGVLNKEYKDWVTKKSIAIIETAEKYSQKNCGTGITYIPSINTRKEELAHNLQKETNVKFGLIGVWSCVESCTTYRSTFDAVAGYPSLRIEKSRCKHLYFYYDHVEYGFMSIRLQTWAPYSIQIAINGREWLHRFVDKEKCRYIVDGNKFLHIDDYELAQKLLNSQLDTNWEQMLSGFANEVFPGMTEILGDNMKYYWTLWQSEMAKDYIFDDTRSLAPLMENLLRHSIITGTYDRVLKYMGHPVRKDGQPHPLANPELMPKVSTWHDGTRIKNFSRKE
;
A
#
# COMPACT_ATOMS: atom_id res chain seq x y z
N MET A 1 11.20 19.02 22.86
CA MET A 1 11.95 19.84 21.90
C MET A 1 12.87 18.90 21.13
N ASP A 2 12.87 18.97 19.80
CA ASP A 2 13.71 18.10 18.97
C ASP A 2 15.18 18.46 19.18
N SER A 3 15.94 17.56 19.81
CA SER A 3 17.34 17.79 20.19
C SER A 3 18.26 17.90 18.98
N LEU A 4 17.88 17.29 17.84
CA LEU A 4 18.65 17.34 16.60
C LEU A 4 18.46 18.70 15.92
N LEU A 5 17.22 19.20 15.85
CA LEU A 5 16.94 20.56 15.38
C LEU A 5 17.65 21.61 16.24
N HIS A 6 17.61 21.46 17.57
CA HIS A 6 18.30 22.41 18.45
C HIS A 6 19.82 22.42 18.19
N ARG A 7 20.44 21.24 18.08
CA ARG A 7 21.88 21.09 17.89
C ARG A 7 22.37 21.56 16.51
N PHE A 8 21.56 21.41 15.48
CA PHE A 8 21.93 21.69 14.09
C PHE A 8 21.08 22.80 13.46
N SER A 9 20.51 23.69 14.27
CA SER A 9 19.65 24.80 13.85
C SER A 9 20.32 25.76 12.88
N THR A 10 21.65 25.82 12.86
CA THR A 10 22.43 26.70 11.98
C THR A 10 22.60 26.17 10.56
N ILE A 11 22.24 24.90 10.31
CA ILE A 11 22.44 24.23 9.01
C ILE A 11 21.19 23.52 8.50
N ILE A 12 20.19 23.31 9.38
CA ILE A 12 18.87 22.79 9.03
C ILE A 12 17.95 23.99 8.86
N LYS A 13 17.52 24.25 7.63
CA LYS A 13 16.57 25.32 7.32
C LYS A 13 15.12 24.96 7.61
N GLY A 14 14.80 23.67 7.70
CA GLY A 14 13.45 23.23 7.99
C GLY A 14 13.35 21.74 8.24
N SER A 15 12.21 21.33 8.78
CA SER A 15 11.88 19.92 8.94
C SER A 15 10.39 19.69 8.78
N ILE A 16 10.04 18.53 8.24
CA ILE A 16 8.67 18.06 8.16
C ILE A 16 8.60 16.62 8.66
N GLU A 17 7.50 16.26 9.31
CA GLU A 17 7.26 14.93 9.84
C GLU A 17 5.86 14.47 9.49
N GLY A 18 5.72 13.24 9.00
CA GLY A 18 4.41 12.73 8.63
C GLY A 18 4.47 11.41 7.88
N VAL A 19 3.33 11.03 7.32
CA VAL A 19 3.14 9.80 6.57
C VAL A 19 3.98 9.78 5.28
N ASP A 20 4.75 8.72 5.08
CA ASP A 20 5.52 8.49 3.85
C ASP A 20 4.85 7.41 2.97
N ARG A 21 4.55 6.24 3.55
CA ARG A 21 3.89 5.15 2.84
C ARG A 21 2.69 4.64 3.63
N LEU A 22 1.53 4.53 2.98
CA LEU A 22 0.37 3.81 3.51
C LEU A 22 -0.02 2.70 2.57
N VAL A 23 -0.29 1.52 3.12
CA VAL A 23 -0.92 0.42 2.40
C VAL A 23 -2.12 -0.04 3.19
N PHE A 24 -3.31 0.13 2.63
CA PHE A 24 -4.56 -0.37 3.17
C PHE A 24 -4.93 -1.71 2.53
N LYS A 25 -5.63 -2.53 3.28
CA LYS A 25 -6.23 -3.78 2.81
C LYS A 25 -7.73 -3.76 3.06
N GLY A 26 -8.51 -3.89 2.00
CA GLY A 26 -9.95 -4.09 2.07
C GLY A 26 -10.28 -5.57 2.12
N THR A 27 -11.10 -5.95 3.10
CA THR A 27 -11.61 -7.33 3.25
C THR A 27 -13.13 -7.33 3.34
N LEU A 28 -13.80 -8.13 2.50
CA LEU A 28 -15.25 -8.34 2.56
C LEU A 28 -15.56 -9.39 3.63
N LYS A 29 -15.72 -8.95 4.88
CA LYS A 29 -15.76 -9.83 6.07
C LYS A 29 -16.79 -10.96 5.96
N GLN A 30 -17.95 -10.68 5.38
CA GLN A 30 -19.06 -11.62 5.25
C GLN A 30 -18.70 -12.83 4.39
N ILE A 31 -17.80 -12.67 3.42
CA ILE A 31 -17.35 -13.74 2.51
C ILE A 31 -15.87 -14.07 2.69
N ALA A 32 -15.23 -13.58 3.75
CA ALA A 32 -13.80 -13.79 4.01
C ALA A 32 -13.47 -15.16 4.66
N PHE A 33 -14.49 -15.96 4.94
CA PHE A 33 -14.37 -17.31 5.49
C PHE A 33 -15.36 -18.27 4.82
N ALA A 34 -15.09 -19.58 4.90
CA ALA A 34 -15.80 -20.60 4.12
C ALA A 34 -17.31 -20.63 4.36
N LEU A 35 -17.77 -20.66 5.62
CA LEU A 35 -19.20 -20.66 5.96
C LEU A 35 -19.92 -19.41 5.43
N GLY A 36 -19.26 -18.26 5.49
CA GLY A 36 -19.78 -16.99 4.97
C GLY A 36 -19.95 -17.04 3.45
N MET A 37 -18.92 -17.52 2.74
CA MET A 37 -18.99 -17.72 1.29
C MET A 37 -20.08 -18.72 0.89
N GLN A 38 -20.22 -19.84 1.62
CA GLN A 38 -21.30 -20.81 1.35
C GLN A 38 -22.68 -20.18 1.52
N SER A 39 -22.88 -19.42 2.61
CA SER A 39 -24.16 -18.74 2.89
C SER A 39 -24.48 -17.74 1.79
N PHE A 40 -23.47 -17.01 1.32
CA PHE A 40 -23.58 -16.10 0.19
C PHE A 40 -23.97 -16.83 -1.11
N LEU A 41 -23.26 -17.90 -1.50
CA LEU A 41 -23.61 -18.66 -2.71
C LEU A 41 -25.03 -19.23 -2.66
N LYS A 42 -25.42 -19.76 -1.50
CA LYS A 42 -26.78 -20.25 -1.27
C LYS A 42 -27.83 -19.16 -1.50
N SER A 43 -27.58 -17.94 -1.03
CA SER A 43 -28.46 -16.78 -1.26
C SER A 43 -28.59 -16.40 -2.74
N GLN A 44 -27.59 -16.74 -3.56
CA GLN A 44 -27.56 -16.52 -5.00
C GLN A 44 -28.04 -17.74 -5.81
N GLY A 45 -28.52 -18.79 -5.14
CA GLY A 45 -28.96 -20.03 -5.80
C GLY A 45 -27.82 -20.86 -6.42
N VAL A 46 -26.57 -20.64 -6.00
CA VAL A 46 -25.38 -21.34 -6.53
C VAL A 46 -24.99 -22.48 -5.58
N LEU A 47 -24.80 -23.68 -6.13
CA LEU A 47 -24.37 -24.84 -5.33
C LEU A 47 -22.87 -24.77 -5.03
N ASN A 48 -22.44 -25.29 -3.88
CA ASN A 48 -21.02 -25.30 -3.50
C ASN A 48 -20.13 -25.97 -4.58
N LYS A 49 -20.61 -27.05 -5.20
CA LYS A 49 -19.90 -27.76 -6.28
C LYS A 49 -19.66 -26.89 -7.53
N GLU A 50 -20.48 -25.87 -7.74
CA GLU A 50 -20.41 -24.93 -8.89
C GLU A 50 -19.53 -23.73 -8.58
N TYR A 51 -18.96 -23.64 -7.38
CA TYR A 51 -18.13 -22.50 -6.95
C TYR A 51 -17.02 -22.16 -7.96
N LYS A 52 -16.36 -23.19 -8.52
CA LYS A 52 -15.25 -22.98 -9.44
C LYS A 52 -15.68 -22.28 -10.72
N ASP A 53 -16.79 -22.71 -11.30
CA ASP A 53 -17.34 -22.11 -12.52
C ASP A 53 -17.89 -20.72 -12.22
N TRP A 54 -18.56 -20.57 -11.08
CA TRP A 54 -19.07 -19.29 -10.61
C TRP A 54 -17.95 -18.26 -10.45
N VAL A 55 -16.89 -18.57 -9.68
CA VAL A 55 -15.81 -17.60 -9.42
C VAL A 55 -15.02 -17.29 -10.69
N THR A 56 -14.89 -18.26 -11.60
CA THR A 56 -14.23 -18.06 -12.90
C THR A 56 -15.05 -17.10 -13.77
N LYS A 57 -16.37 -17.31 -13.87
CA LYS A 57 -17.28 -16.40 -14.60
C LYS A 57 -17.25 -14.98 -14.04
N LYS A 58 -17.30 -14.83 -12.71
CA LYS A 58 -17.22 -13.52 -12.06
C LYS A 58 -15.85 -12.86 -12.28
N SER A 59 -14.76 -13.64 -12.23
CA SER A 59 -13.42 -13.14 -12.54
C SER A 59 -13.30 -12.61 -13.96
N ILE A 60 -13.92 -13.27 -14.95
CA ILE A 60 -13.93 -12.80 -16.35
C ILE A 60 -14.62 -11.44 -16.45
N ALA A 61 -15.82 -11.31 -15.87
CA ALA A 61 -16.56 -10.04 -15.87
C ALA A 61 -15.77 -8.88 -15.22
N ILE A 62 -15.05 -9.14 -14.12
CA ILE A 62 -14.17 -8.16 -13.47
C ILE A 62 -13.05 -7.72 -14.42
N ILE A 63 -12.39 -8.68 -15.07
CA ILE A 63 -11.30 -8.40 -16.00
C ILE A 63 -11.80 -7.60 -17.21
N GLU A 64 -12.94 -7.98 -17.80
CA GLU A 64 -13.54 -7.27 -18.93
C GLU A 64 -13.91 -5.83 -18.58
N THR A 65 -14.40 -5.60 -17.35
CA THR A 65 -14.75 -4.26 -16.89
C THR A 65 -13.51 -3.40 -16.69
N ALA A 66 -12.46 -3.98 -16.11
CA ALA A 66 -11.16 -3.32 -15.98
C ALA A 66 -10.49 -3.05 -17.33
N GLU A 67 -10.65 -3.94 -18.31
CA GLU A 67 -10.17 -3.78 -19.69
C GLU A 67 -10.82 -2.56 -20.34
N LYS A 68 -12.16 -2.47 -20.26
CA LYS A 68 -12.94 -1.33 -20.75
C LYS A 68 -12.56 -0.04 -20.04
N TYR A 69 -12.36 -0.08 -18.73
CA TYR A 69 -11.93 1.07 -17.94
C TYR A 69 -10.53 1.55 -18.35
N SER A 70 -9.57 0.63 -18.53
CA SER A 70 -8.23 0.95 -19.02
C SER A 70 -8.27 1.56 -20.42
N GLN A 71 -9.01 0.93 -21.35
CA GLN A 71 -9.14 1.41 -22.72
C GLN A 71 -9.76 2.81 -22.79
N LYS A 72 -10.78 3.07 -21.95
CA LYS A 72 -11.46 4.36 -21.89
C LYS A 72 -10.57 5.48 -21.37
N ASN A 73 -9.75 5.21 -20.35
CA ASN A 73 -8.97 6.26 -19.67
C ASN A 73 -7.55 6.43 -20.22
N CYS A 74 -6.93 5.36 -20.72
CA CYS A 74 -5.54 5.37 -21.20
C CYS A 74 -5.39 5.09 -22.70
N GLY A 75 -6.48 4.72 -23.40
CA GLY A 75 -6.42 4.30 -24.81
C GLY A 75 -5.80 2.92 -25.03
N THR A 76 -5.41 2.22 -23.97
CA THR A 76 -4.82 0.88 -24.01
C THR A 76 -5.51 -0.08 -23.05
N GLY A 77 -5.58 -1.34 -23.45
CA GLY A 77 -6.05 -2.44 -22.61
C GLY A 77 -5.13 -2.81 -21.44
N ILE A 78 -5.47 -3.89 -20.74
CA ILE A 78 -4.66 -4.39 -19.62
C ILE A 78 -3.37 -5.01 -20.14
N THR A 79 -2.23 -4.57 -19.61
CA THR A 79 -0.93 -5.16 -19.95
C THR A 79 -0.62 -6.37 -19.06
N TYR A 80 -0.41 -7.54 -19.67
CA TYR A 80 -0.05 -8.74 -18.93
C TYR A 80 1.42 -8.74 -18.52
N ILE A 81 1.68 -9.07 -17.25
CA ILE A 81 3.01 -9.21 -16.67
C ILE A 81 3.26 -10.70 -16.39
N PRO A 82 4.26 -11.32 -17.05
CA PRO A 82 4.51 -12.75 -16.93
C PRO A 82 5.18 -13.15 -15.61
N SER A 83 5.92 -12.24 -14.97
CA SER A 83 6.70 -12.51 -13.77
C SER A 83 6.26 -11.66 -12.59
N ILE A 84 6.08 -12.32 -11.44
CA ILE A 84 5.80 -11.64 -10.17
C ILE A 84 6.96 -10.74 -9.72
N ASN A 85 8.18 -11.02 -10.20
CA ASN A 85 9.40 -10.29 -9.85
C ASN A 85 9.57 -8.99 -10.64
N THR A 86 8.77 -8.78 -11.69
CA THR A 86 8.79 -7.53 -12.44
C THR A 86 8.26 -6.40 -11.56
N ARG A 87 9.03 -5.30 -11.48
CA ARG A 87 8.68 -4.11 -10.70
C ARG A 87 7.58 -3.32 -11.41
N LYS A 88 6.33 -3.57 -11.01
CA LYS A 88 5.13 -2.98 -11.61
C LYS A 88 5.11 -1.44 -11.51
N GLU A 89 5.61 -0.91 -10.40
CA GLU A 89 5.76 0.54 -10.18
C GLU A 89 6.72 1.20 -11.17
N GLU A 90 7.82 0.52 -11.52
CA GLU A 90 8.78 1.01 -12.51
C GLU A 90 8.17 1.03 -13.91
N LEU A 91 7.40 -0.01 -14.27
CA LEU A 91 6.62 -0.01 -15.53
C LEU A 91 5.63 1.15 -15.58
N ALA A 92 4.95 1.44 -14.48
CA ALA A 92 4.00 2.54 -14.39
C ALA A 92 4.69 3.90 -14.57
N HIS A 93 5.83 4.15 -13.90
CA HIS A 93 6.58 5.38 -14.10
C HIS A 93 7.13 5.54 -15.53
N ASN A 94 7.60 4.45 -16.15
CA ASN A 94 8.06 4.50 -17.53
C ASN A 94 6.90 4.85 -18.48
N LEU A 95 5.75 4.19 -18.34
CA LEU A 95 4.57 4.48 -19.14
C LEU A 95 4.09 5.92 -18.92
N GLN A 96 4.10 6.42 -17.68
CA GLN A 96 3.73 7.79 -17.35
C GLN A 96 4.63 8.81 -18.06
N LYS A 97 5.95 8.57 -18.09
CA LYS A 97 6.91 9.42 -18.81
C LYS A 97 6.69 9.40 -20.32
N GLU A 98 6.42 8.22 -20.89
CA GLU A 98 6.17 8.06 -22.33
C GLU A 98 4.87 8.71 -22.79
N THR A 99 3.80 8.57 -22.01
CA THR A 99 2.44 9.05 -22.33
C THR A 99 2.17 10.48 -21.84
N ASN A 100 3.07 11.03 -21.01
CA ASN A 100 2.97 12.35 -20.40
C ASN A 100 1.64 12.56 -19.64
N VAL A 101 1.12 11.49 -19.02
CA VAL A 101 -0.09 11.53 -18.19
C VAL A 101 0.21 12.36 -16.95
N LYS A 102 -0.48 13.51 -16.85
CA LYS A 102 -0.34 14.43 -15.72
C LYS A 102 -1.25 14.09 -14.54
N PHE A 103 -2.43 13.56 -14.84
CA PHE A 103 -3.45 13.20 -13.85
C PHE A 103 -4.31 12.06 -14.37
N GLY A 104 -4.80 11.20 -13.46
CA GLY A 104 -5.72 10.10 -13.75
C GLY A 104 -5.04 8.73 -13.80
N LEU A 105 -5.70 7.78 -14.46
CA LEU A 105 -5.18 6.43 -14.63
C LEU A 105 -3.95 6.45 -15.56
N ILE A 106 -2.82 5.94 -15.07
CA ILE A 106 -1.60 5.76 -15.86
C ILE A 106 -1.73 4.50 -16.71
N GLY A 107 -2.25 3.42 -16.12
CA GLY A 107 -2.46 2.16 -16.80
C GLY A 107 -2.92 1.04 -15.87
N VAL A 108 -3.30 -0.08 -16.47
CA VAL A 108 -3.70 -1.29 -15.76
C VAL A 108 -2.83 -2.47 -16.20
N TRP A 109 -2.28 -3.18 -15.22
CA TRP A 109 -1.52 -4.40 -15.45
C TRP A 109 -2.22 -5.60 -14.83
N SER A 110 -1.95 -6.79 -15.37
CA SER A 110 -2.37 -8.03 -14.75
C SER A 110 -1.22 -8.98 -14.51
N CYS A 111 -1.26 -9.71 -13.41
CA CYS A 111 -0.27 -10.74 -13.09
C CYS A 111 -0.95 -11.93 -12.41
N VAL A 112 -0.52 -13.16 -12.71
CA VAL A 112 -1.03 -14.36 -12.03
C VAL A 112 -0.22 -14.60 -10.77
N GLU A 113 -0.83 -14.39 -9.61
CA GLU A 113 -0.16 -14.45 -8.30
C GLU A 113 -0.92 -15.36 -7.35
N SER A 114 -0.28 -15.71 -6.22
CA SER A 114 -0.93 -16.48 -5.17
C SER A 114 -2.13 -15.71 -4.59
N CYS A 115 -3.18 -16.44 -4.27
CA CYS A 115 -4.40 -15.92 -3.68
C CYS A 115 -4.93 -16.87 -2.62
N THR A 116 -5.70 -16.33 -1.69
CA THR A 116 -6.59 -17.14 -0.86
C THR A 116 -7.97 -17.12 -1.49
N THR A 117 -8.54 -18.29 -1.71
CA THR A 117 -9.85 -18.50 -2.32
C THR A 117 -10.52 -19.71 -1.67
N TYR A 118 -11.56 -20.27 -2.30
CA TYR A 118 -12.25 -21.46 -1.83
C TYR A 118 -12.13 -22.63 -2.80
N ARG A 119 -12.30 -23.83 -2.27
CA ARG A 119 -12.47 -25.06 -3.05
C ARG A 119 -13.66 -25.84 -2.50
N SER A 120 -14.47 -26.34 -3.41
CA SER A 120 -15.53 -27.29 -3.07
C SER A 120 -14.95 -28.69 -2.90
N THR A 121 -15.22 -29.30 -1.76
CA THR A 121 -14.81 -30.66 -1.41
C THR A 121 -15.99 -31.40 -0.82
N PHE A 122 -16.13 -32.69 -1.10
CA PHE A 122 -17.18 -33.49 -0.45
C PHE A 122 -16.95 -33.55 1.06
N ASP A 123 -18.00 -33.29 1.84
CA ASP A 123 -17.98 -33.37 3.29
C ASP A 123 -18.81 -34.58 3.74
N ALA A 124 -18.12 -35.61 4.23
CA ALA A 124 -18.77 -36.86 4.64
C ALA A 124 -19.70 -36.68 5.84
N VAL A 125 -19.43 -35.70 6.73
CA VAL A 125 -20.26 -35.44 7.91
C VAL A 125 -21.52 -34.68 7.50
N ALA A 126 -21.38 -33.68 6.62
CA ALA A 126 -22.54 -32.94 6.13
C ALA A 126 -23.37 -33.72 5.10
N GLY A 127 -22.75 -34.70 4.41
CA GLY A 127 -23.38 -35.49 3.35
C GLY A 127 -23.47 -34.76 1.99
N TYR A 128 -22.83 -33.59 1.85
CA TYR A 128 -22.85 -32.78 0.63
C TYR A 128 -21.53 -31.99 0.48
N PRO A 129 -21.24 -31.45 -0.72
CA PRO A 129 -20.05 -30.62 -0.94
C PRO A 129 -20.04 -29.35 -0.07
N SER A 130 -18.94 -29.12 0.65
CA SER A 130 -18.66 -27.90 1.43
C SER A 130 -17.47 -27.14 0.86
N LEU A 131 -17.44 -25.83 1.05
CA LEU A 131 -16.30 -24.99 0.73
C LEU A 131 -15.26 -25.05 1.84
N ARG A 132 -13.99 -25.08 1.44
CA ARG A 132 -12.83 -24.91 2.31
C ARG A 132 -11.94 -23.81 1.75
N ILE A 133 -11.25 -23.10 2.64
CA ILE A 133 -10.25 -22.11 2.23
C ILE A 133 -9.11 -22.86 1.53
N GLU A 134 -8.69 -22.37 0.37
CA GLU A 134 -7.58 -22.92 -0.41
C GLU A 134 -6.59 -21.81 -0.81
N LYS A 135 -5.30 -22.15 -0.84
CA LYS A 135 -4.27 -21.34 -1.50
C LYS A 135 -4.20 -21.74 -2.95
N SER A 136 -4.46 -20.79 -3.85
CA SER A 136 -4.46 -21.02 -5.30
C SER A 136 -3.75 -19.86 -6.01
N ARG A 137 -3.89 -19.78 -7.32
CA ARG A 137 -3.44 -18.64 -8.12
C ARG A 137 -4.59 -18.09 -8.94
N CYS A 138 -4.70 -16.77 -8.99
CA CYS A 138 -5.63 -16.08 -9.86
C CYS A 138 -4.96 -14.86 -10.47
N LYS A 139 -5.65 -14.21 -11.41
CA LYS A 139 -5.22 -12.92 -11.92
C LYS A 139 -5.42 -11.87 -10.82
N HIS A 140 -4.42 -11.03 -10.63
CA HIS A 140 -4.52 -9.79 -9.86
C HIS A 140 -4.40 -8.64 -10.83
N LEU A 141 -5.24 -7.64 -10.66
CA LEU A 141 -5.24 -6.41 -11.45
C LEU A 141 -4.54 -5.31 -10.64
N TYR A 142 -3.70 -4.55 -11.30
CA TYR A 142 -2.91 -3.46 -10.73
C TYR A 142 -3.24 -2.19 -11.49
N PHE A 143 -3.93 -1.27 -10.84
CA PHE A 143 -4.26 0.05 -11.36
C PHE A 143 -3.25 1.02 -10.77
N TYR A 144 -2.53 1.75 -11.63
CA TYR A 144 -1.66 2.85 -11.20
C TYR A 144 -2.26 4.17 -11.62
N TYR A 145 -2.25 5.12 -10.70
CA TYR A 145 -2.79 6.46 -10.91
C TYR A 145 -1.72 7.50 -10.61
N ASP A 146 -1.81 8.61 -11.32
CA ASP A 146 -1.36 9.88 -10.79
C ASP A 146 -2.60 10.68 -10.36
N HIS A 147 -3.06 10.48 -9.13
CA HIS A 147 -4.32 11.05 -8.69
C HIS A 147 -4.20 12.57 -8.49
N VAL A 148 -5.22 13.31 -8.92
CA VAL A 148 -5.25 14.78 -8.82
C VAL A 148 -5.10 15.29 -7.39
N GLU A 149 -5.58 14.51 -6.42
CA GLU A 149 -5.50 14.87 -5.00
C GLU A 149 -4.37 14.16 -4.23
N TYR A 150 -4.03 12.93 -4.60
CA TYR A 150 -3.16 12.07 -3.78
C TYR A 150 -1.81 11.76 -4.43
N GLY A 151 -1.61 12.23 -5.67
CA GLY A 151 -0.41 11.94 -6.45
C GLY A 151 -0.32 10.47 -6.84
N PHE A 152 0.91 9.99 -6.99
CA PHE A 152 1.16 8.62 -7.43
C PHE A 152 0.66 7.58 -6.42
N MET A 153 -0.22 6.68 -6.86
CA MET A 153 -0.80 5.64 -6.02
C MET A 153 -1.10 4.37 -6.82
N SER A 154 -1.33 3.25 -6.11
CA SER A 154 -1.68 1.98 -6.76
C SER A 154 -2.79 1.23 -6.04
N ILE A 155 -3.59 0.51 -6.82
CA ILE A 155 -4.68 -0.34 -6.34
C ILE A 155 -4.48 -1.74 -6.91
N ARG A 156 -4.41 -2.74 -6.04
CA ARG A 156 -4.30 -4.16 -6.39
C ARG A 156 -5.60 -4.88 -6.04
N LEU A 157 -6.26 -5.47 -7.04
CA LEU A 157 -7.51 -6.21 -6.89
C LEU A 157 -7.33 -7.69 -7.24
N GLN A 158 -7.66 -8.57 -6.29
CA GLN A 158 -7.76 -10.01 -6.55
C GLN A 158 -9.07 -10.32 -7.31
N THR A 159 -9.01 -11.00 -8.45
CA THR A 159 -10.21 -11.25 -9.28
C THR A 159 -11.05 -12.46 -8.86
N TRP A 160 -10.55 -13.29 -7.94
CA TRP A 160 -11.33 -14.40 -7.35
C TRP A 160 -11.80 -14.05 -5.95
N ALA A 161 -12.95 -14.59 -5.55
CA ALA A 161 -13.46 -14.46 -4.19
C ALA A 161 -12.39 -14.88 -3.16
N PRO A 162 -12.20 -14.13 -2.06
CA PRO A 162 -13.09 -13.06 -1.56
C PRO A 162 -12.74 -11.63 -2.03
N TYR A 163 -12.14 -11.48 -3.21
CA TYR A 163 -11.91 -10.19 -3.87
C TYR A 163 -11.14 -9.18 -3.01
N SER A 164 -10.08 -9.64 -2.34
CA SER A 164 -9.26 -8.76 -1.50
C SER A 164 -8.66 -7.63 -2.35
N ILE A 165 -8.74 -6.41 -1.81
CA ILE A 165 -8.20 -5.21 -2.44
C ILE A 165 -7.09 -4.63 -1.57
N GLN A 166 -6.05 -4.07 -2.18
CA GLN A 166 -5.00 -3.34 -1.49
C GLN A 166 -4.81 -1.98 -2.18
N ILE A 167 -4.71 -0.92 -1.39
CA ILE A 167 -4.53 0.45 -1.88
C ILE A 167 -3.26 1.00 -1.24
N ALA A 168 -2.28 1.36 -2.06
CA ALA A 168 -1.03 1.97 -1.62
C ALA A 168 -1.00 3.45 -2.02
N ILE A 169 -0.76 4.32 -1.03
CA ILE A 169 -0.72 5.78 -1.16
C ILE A 169 0.65 6.25 -0.67
N ASN A 170 1.23 7.20 -1.39
CA ASN A 170 2.45 7.89 -0.99
C ASN A 170 2.09 9.23 -0.34
N GLY A 171 2.42 9.39 0.94
CA GLY A 171 2.05 10.57 1.71
C GLY A 171 2.83 11.83 1.32
N ARG A 172 4.03 11.67 0.74
CA ARG A 172 4.81 12.80 0.22
C ARG A 172 4.29 13.26 -1.13
N GLU A 173 3.98 12.36 -2.05
CA GLU A 173 3.23 12.66 -3.30
C GLU A 173 1.93 13.38 -3.03
N TRP A 174 1.19 12.96 -2.00
CA TRP A 174 0.00 13.69 -1.56
C TRP A 174 0.34 15.09 -1.01
N LEU A 175 1.41 15.24 -0.23
CA LEU A 175 1.86 16.56 0.21
C LEU A 175 2.17 17.48 -0.98
N HIS A 176 2.83 16.99 -2.04
CA HIS A 176 3.06 17.79 -3.25
C HIS A 176 1.75 18.39 -3.79
N ARG A 177 0.68 17.60 -3.87
CA ARG A 177 -0.64 18.07 -4.32
C ARG A 177 -1.21 19.17 -3.43
N PHE A 178 -1.01 19.09 -2.12
CA PHE A 178 -1.45 20.14 -1.21
C PHE A 178 -0.62 21.41 -1.36
N VAL A 179 0.71 21.30 -1.41
CA VAL A 179 1.59 22.47 -1.56
C VAL A 179 1.34 23.19 -2.90
N ASP A 180 1.11 22.44 -3.98
CA ASP A 180 0.69 22.98 -5.28
C ASP A 180 -0.63 23.77 -5.20
N LYS A 181 -1.65 23.22 -4.51
CA LYS A 181 -2.96 23.87 -4.34
C LYS A 181 -2.85 25.18 -3.56
N GLU A 182 -2.02 25.23 -2.53
CA GLU A 182 -1.73 26.42 -1.74
C GLU A 182 -0.76 27.40 -2.44
N LYS A 183 -0.26 27.05 -3.64
CA LYS A 183 0.68 27.85 -4.44
C LYS A 183 1.98 28.19 -3.70
N CYS A 184 2.37 27.34 -2.75
CA CYS A 184 3.65 27.45 -2.05
C CYS A 184 4.74 26.84 -2.94
N ARG A 185 5.88 27.52 -3.10
CA ARG A 185 6.96 27.00 -3.94
C ARG A 185 7.77 25.97 -3.17
N TYR A 186 8.34 25.02 -3.90
CA TYR A 186 9.21 23.99 -3.37
C TYR A 186 10.17 23.48 -4.45
N ILE A 187 11.20 22.76 -4.02
CA ILE A 187 12.16 22.07 -4.88
C ILE A 187 12.21 20.61 -4.44
N VAL A 188 12.11 19.68 -5.39
CA VAL A 188 12.05 18.24 -5.12
C VAL A 188 12.95 17.43 -6.05
N ASP A 189 13.33 16.26 -5.58
CA ASP A 189 14.02 15.22 -6.36
C ASP A 189 13.37 13.85 -6.06
N GLY A 190 12.60 13.34 -7.03
CA GLY A 190 11.69 12.21 -6.79
C GLY A 190 10.73 12.52 -5.65
N ASN A 191 10.64 11.61 -4.67
CA ASN A 191 9.77 11.72 -3.51
C ASN A 191 10.31 12.65 -2.39
N LYS A 192 11.44 13.33 -2.60
CA LYS A 192 12.17 14.05 -1.55
C LYS A 192 12.02 15.57 -1.72
N PHE A 193 11.64 16.27 -0.64
CA PHE A 193 11.68 17.72 -0.60
C PHE A 193 13.09 18.24 -0.27
N LEU A 194 13.66 19.03 -1.18
CA LEU A 194 14.94 19.72 -1.02
C LEU A 194 14.78 21.15 -0.49
N HIS A 195 13.61 21.75 -0.72
CA HIS A 195 13.24 23.05 -0.19
C HIS A 195 11.72 23.24 -0.23
N ILE A 196 11.18 23.98 0.72
CA ILE A 196 9.79 24.44 0.76
C ILE A 196 9.83 25.87 1.30
N ASP A 197 9.11 26.81 0.67
CA ASP A 197 9.11 28.22 1.09
C ASP A 197 8.50 28.39 2.50
N ASP A 198 7.47 27.60 2.84
CA ASP A 198 6.80 27.61 4.14
C ASP A 198 6.70 26.19 4.75
N TYR A 199 7.63 25.90 5.67
CA TYR A 199 7.67 24.62 6.37
C TYR A 199 6.52 24.42 7.37
N GLU A 200 5.99 25.51 7.96
CA GLU A 200 4.88 25.42 8.90
C GLU A 200 3.59 25.06 8.17
N LEU A 201 3.35 25.67 7.00
CA LEU A 201 2.25 25.31 6.11
C LEU A 201 2.37 23.85 5.69
N ALA A 202 3.53 23.41 5.21
CA ALA A 202 3.73 22.03 4.80
C ALA A 202 3.47 21.02 5.94
N GLN A 203 3.90 21.35 7.17
CA GLN A 203 3.62 20.52 8.34
C GLN A 203 2.12 20.48 8.68
N LYS A 204 1.40 21.60 8.58
CA LYS A 204 -0.06 21.64 8.77
C LYS A 204 -0.78 20.78 7.75
N LEU A 205 -0.37 20.86 6.47
CA LEU A 205 -0.93 20.06 5.39
C LEU A 205 -0.67 18.56 5.59
N LEU A 206 0.54 18.16 5.99
CA LEU A 206 0.84 16.78 6.37
C LEU A 206 -0.03 16.29 7.53
N ASN A 207 -0.19 17.10 8.58
CA ASN A 207 -1.01 16.74 9.73
C ASN A 207 -2.47 16.53 9.33
N SER A 208 -3.00 17.34 8.40
CA SER A 208 -4.38 17.20 7.93
C SER A 208 -4.68 15.87 7.22
N GLN A 209 -3.65 15.17 6.71
CA GLN A 209 -3.83 13.83 6.13
C GLN A 209 -4.40 12.84 7.17
N LEU A 210 -4.08 13.03 8.47
CA LEU A 210 -4.53 12.16 9.55
C LEU A 210 -6.05 12.26 9.80
N ASP A 211 -6.64 13.41 9.45
CA ASP A 211 -8.07 13.69 9.64
C ASP A 211 -8.95 13.19 8.47
N THR A 212 -8.34 12.50 7.50
CA THR A 212 -9.04 11.98 6.33
C THR A 212 -10.13 10.99 6.71
N ASN A 213 -11.30 11.10 6.08
CA ASN A 213 -12.30 10.04 6.12
C ASN A 213 -11.84 8.86 5.25
N TRP A 214 -10.95 8.03 5.82
CA TRP A 214 -10.31 6.92 5.13
C TRP A 214 -11.31 5.92 4.56
N GLU A 215 -12.39 5.62 5.29
CA GLU A 215 -13.41 4.66 4.81
C GLU A 215 -14.05 5.16 3.53
N GLN A 216 -14.54 6.41 3.52
CA GLN A 216 -15.19 6.99 2.35
C GLN A 216 -14.25 7.07 1.15
N MET A 217 -13.01 7.54 1.36
CA MET A 217 -12.01 7.67 0.31
C MET A 217 -11.65 6.31 -0.29
N LEU A 218 -11.30 5.32 0.55
CA LEU A 218 -10.90 4.00 0.09
C LEU A 218 -12.06 3.24 -0.55
N SER A 219 -13.28 3.37 -0.02
CA SER A 219 -14.49 2.80 -0.62
C SER A 219 -14.82 3.45 -1.98
N GLY A 220 -14.54 4.74 -2.15
CA GLY A 220 -14.62 5.43 -3.44
C GLY A 220 -13.72 4.79 -4.50
N PHE A 221 -12.45 4.57 -4.18
CA PHE A 221 -11.51 3.88 -5.06
C PHE A 221 -11.92 2.43 -5.38
N ALA A 222 -12.44 1.71 -4.39
CA ALA A 222 -12.92 0.34 -4.60
C ALA A 222 -14.06 0.30 -5.62
N ASN A 223 -15.00 1.24 -5.56
CA ASN A 223 -16.10 1.35 -6.52
C ASN A 223 -15.61 1.70 -7.93
N GLU A 224 -14.54 2.50 -8.03
CA GLU A 224 -13.95 2.87 -9.32
C GLU A 224 -13.29 1.68 -10.02
N VAL A 225 -12.49 0.88 -9.30
CA VAL A 225 -11.78 -0.27 -9.90
C VAL A 225 -12.60 -1.55 -9.93
N PHE A 226 -13.67 -1.62 -9.14
CA PHE A 226 -14.58 -2.76 -9.08
C PHE A 226 -16.05 -2.33 -9.18
N PRO A 227 -16.47 -1.68 -10.29
CA PRO A 227 -17.82 -1.13 -10.41
C PRO A 227 -18.92 -2.20 -10.44
N GLY A 228 -18.61 -3.42 -10.90
CA GLY A 228 -19.52 -4.56 -10.86
C GLY A 228 -19.67 -5.21 -9.47
N MET A 229 -19.05 -4.67 -8.41
CA MET A 229 -19.09 -5.28 -7.07
C MET A 229 -20.52 -5.48 -6.58
N THR A 230 -21.37 -4.47 -6.72
CA THR A 230 -22.78 -4.52 -6.31
C THR A 230 -23.57 -5.58 -7.07
N GLU A 231 -23.37 -5.70 -8.38
CA GLU A 231 -24.03 -6.72 -9.21
C GLU A 231 -23.57 -8.15 -8.85
N ILE A 232 -22.32 -8.28 -8.40
CA ILE A 232 -21.73 -9.58 -8.06
C ILE A 232 -22.07 -9.99 -6.63
N LEU A 233 -22.11 -9.04 -5.68
CA LEU A 233 -22.13 -9.29 -4.24
C LEU A 233 -23.35 -8.73 -3.50
N GLY A 234 -24.18 -7.93 -4.18
CA GLY A 234 -25.31 -7.20 -3.60
C GLY A 234 -24.91 -5.88 -2.93
N ASP A 235 -25.91 -5.03 -2.67
CA ASP A 235 -25.74 -3.64 -2.17
C ASP A 235 -25.14 -3.55 -0.75
N ASN A 236 -25.30 -4.61 0.04
CA ASN A 236 -24.90 -4.61 1.45
C ASN A 236 -23.44 -5.00 1.68
N MET A 237 -22.73 -5.42 0.62
CA MET A 237 -21.34 -5.83 0.75
C MET A 237 -20.43 -4.61 0.80
N LYS A 238 -19.68 -4.46 1.90
CA LYS A 238 -18.75 -3.35 2.10
C LYS A 238 -17.38 -3.84 2.52
N TYR A 239 -16.33 -3.21 1.99
CA TYR A 239 -14.98 -3.49 2.43
C TYR A 239 -14.78 -3.01 3.87
N TYR A 240 -14.26 -3.91 4.71
CA TYR A 240 -13.65 -3.51 5.96
C TYR A 240 -12.19 -3.16 5.69
N TRP A 241 -11.81 -1.93 5.98
CA TRP A 241 -10.46 -1.41 5.74
C TRP A 241 -9.56 -1.63 6.95
N THR A 242 -8.36 -2.15 6.70
CA THR A 242 -7.29 -2.28 7.68
C THR A 242 -6.06 -1.57 7.14
N LEU A 243 -5.42 -0.72 7.96
CA LEU A 243 -4.09 -0.20 7.67
C LEU A 243 -3.08 -1.36 7.81
N TRP A 244 -2.61 -1.86 6.67
CA TRP A 244 -1.75 -3.04 6.59
C TRP A 244 -0.27 -2.69 6.78
N GLN A 245 0.17 -1.59 6.17
CA GLN A 245 1.50 -1.02 6.36
C GLN A 245 1.40 0.48 6.48
N SER A 246 2.17 1.06 7.40
CA SER A 246 2.32 2.49 7.56
C SER A 246 3.77 2.82 7.85
N GLU A 247 4.33 3.75 7.12
CA GLU A 247 5.67 4.31 7.35
C GLU A 247 5.51 5.80 7.64
N MET A 248 6.12 6.24 8.73
CA MET A 248 6.26 7.66 9.06
C MET A 248 7.73 8.05 8.87
N ALA A 249 7.94 9.22 8.31
CA ALA A 249 9.27 9.76 8.09
C ALA A 249 9.35 11.19 8.62
N LYS A 250 10.53 11.54 9.12
CA LYS A 250 10.90 12.90 9.47
C LYS A 250 12.06 13.34 8.58
N ASP A 251 11.82 14.38 7.82
CA ASP A 251 12.77 14.93 6.86
C ASP A 251 13.42 16.16 7.49
N TYR A 252 14.74 16.16 7.56
CA TYR A 252 15.54 17.31 7.92
C TYR A 252 16.14 17.90 6.66
N ILE A 253 15.85 19.16 6.39
CA ILE A 253 16.21 19.83 5.15
C ILE A 253 17.35 20.78 5.44
N PHE A 254 18.50 20.53 4.83
CA PHE A 254 19.74 21.27 5.04
C PHE A 254 19.91 22.40 4.02
N ASP A 255 20.72 23.40 4.37
CA ASP A 255 21.04 24.52 3.47
C ASP A 255 21.85 24.07 2.26
N ASP A 256 22.87 23.25 2.48
CA ASP A 256 23.76 22.78 1.42
C ASP A 256 24.44 21.44 1.74
N THR A 257 24.87 20.76 0.68
CA THR A 257 25.49 19.44 0.77
C THR A 257 26.81 19.45 1.54
N ARG A 258 27.59 20.55 1.52
CA ARG A 258 28.90 20.60 2.20
C ARG A 258 28.75 20.62 3.71
N SER A 259 27.69 21.26 4.22
CA SER A 259 27.35 21.26 5.64
C SER A 259 26.85 19.90 6.12
N LEU A 260 26.11 19.17 5.27
CA LEU A 260 25.58 17.84 5.60
C LEU A 260 26.64 16.73 5.52
N ALA A 261 27.55 16.78 4.55
CA ALA A 261 28.53 15.73 4.29
C ALA A 261 29.30 15.24 5.54
N PRO A 262 29.93 16.11 6.36
CA PRO A 262 30.65 15.67 7.56
C PRO A 262 29.73 15.13 8.67
N LEU A 263 28.46 15.53 8.66
CA LEU A 263 27.47 15.07 9.64
C LEU A 263 26.89 13.71 9.27
N MET A 264 26.72 13.44 7.97
CA MET A 264 26.13 12.20 7.50
C MET A 264 26.92 10.98 8.00
N GLU A 265 28.26 11.04 7.97
CA GLU A 265 29.11 9.97 8.51
C GLU A 265 28.87 9.75 10.01
N ASN A 266 28.76 10.84 10.78
CA ASN A 266 28.50 10.77 12.21
C ASN A 266 27.09 10.26 12.53
N LEU A 267 26.08 10.65 11.75
CA LEU A 267 24.70 10.18 11.89
C LEU A 267 24.61 8.68 11.58
N LEU A 268 25.27 8.22 10.52
CA LEU A 268 25.32 6.80 10.16
C LEU A 268 26.03 5.98 11.25
N ARG A 269 27.21 6.44 11.71
CA ARG A 269 27.91 5.78 12.83
C ARG A 269 27.05 5.73 14.08
N HIS A 270 26.42 6.85 14.44
CA HIS A 270 25.52 6.91 15.60
C HIS A 270 24.34 5.94 15.45
N SER A 271 23.74 5.86 14.26
CA SER A 271 22.65 4.93 13.97
C SER A 271 23.08 3.46 14.07
N ILE A 272 24.32 3.12 13.73
CA ILE A 272 24.85 1.75 13.91
C ILE A 272 25.11 1.47 15.40
N ILE A 273 25.77 2.39 16.09
CA ILE A 273 26.16 2.24 17.50
C ILE A 273 24.93 2.18 18.41
N THR A 274 23.91 2.99 18.12
CA THR A 274 22.71 3.12 18.96
C THR A 274 21.47 2.45 18.37
N GLY A 275 21.57 1.85 17.18
CA GLY A 275 20.53 1.04 16.56
C GLY A 275 20.36 -0.32 17.24
N THR A 276 20.43 -0.33 18.57
CA THR A 276 20.40 -1.50 19.44
C THR A 276 18.96 -1.92 19.72
N TYR A 277 18.83 -3.13 20.26
CA TYR A 277 17.55 -3.78 20.50
C TYR A 277 16.60 -2.94 21.39
N ASP A 278 17.11 -2.11 22.29
CA ASP A 278 16.33 -1.25 23.19
C ASP A 278 15.66 -0.05 22.49
N ARG A 279 16.18 0.38 21.34
CA ARG A 279 15.72 1.59 20.63
C ARG A 279 14.87 1.32 19.40
N VAL A 280 14.81 0.07 18.94
CA VAL A 280 13.97 -0.34 17.80
C VAL A 280 12.73 -1.05 18.32
N LEU A 281 11.55 -0.67 17.80
CA LEU A 281 10.28 -1.25 18.24
C LEU A 281 10.24 -2.75 17.95
N LYS A 282 10.31 -3.54 19.02
CA LYS A 282 10.45 -5.00 19.06
C LYS A 282 9.18 -5.78 18.69
N TYR A 283 8.04 -5.10 18.54
CA TYR A 283 6.73 -5.77 18.42
C TYR A 283 6.25 -5.96 16.98
N MET A 284 6.97 -5.49 15.97
CA MET A 284 6.50 -5.58 14.59
C MET A 284 6.47 -7.04 14.10
N GLY A 285 5.32 -7.69 14.32
CA GLY A 285 5.05 -9.06 13.91
C GLY A 285 5.15 -10.12 15.01
N HIS A 286 5.31 -9.75 16.28
CA HIS A 286 5.33 -10.68 17.43
C HIS A 286 4.18 -10.39 18.41
N PRO A 287 3.64 -11.40 19.11
CA PRO A 287 2.65 -11.19 20.17
C PRO A 287 3.19 -10.24 21.24
N VAL A 288 2.41 -9.23 21.57
CA VAL A 288 2.68 -8.31 22.69
C VAL A 288 1.80 -8.66 23.89
N ARG A 289 2.32 -8.38 25.07
CA ARG A 289 1.54 -8.33 26.30
C ARG A 289 0.63 -7.09 26.28
N LYS A 290 -0.36 -7.06 27.19
CA LYS A 290 -1.31 -5.94 27.32
C LYS A 290 -0.63 -4.58 27.62
N ASP A 291 0.59 -4.59 28.14
CA ASP A 291 1.42 -3.41 28.40
C ASP A 291 2.22 -2.93 27.17
N GLY A 292 2.00 -3.55 26.00
CA GLY A 292 2.68 -3.21 24.75
C GLY A 292 4.10 -3.77 24.64
N GLN A 293 4.60 -4.51 25.64
CA GLN A 293 5.91 -5.14 25.57
C GLN A 293 5.86 -6.46 24.79
N PRO A 294 6.90 -6.81 24.02
CA PRO A 294 6.98 -8.11 23.37
C PRO A 294 6.86 -9.24 24.39
N HIS A 295 6.24 -10.34 23.99
CA HIS A 295 6.26 -11.56 24.81
C HIS A 295 7.71 -12.01 25.05
N PRO A 296 8.12 -12.41 26.27
CA PRO A 296 9.52 -12.80 26.56
C PRO A 296 10.06 -13.92 25.66
N LEU A 297 9.18 -14.83 25.23
CA LEU A 297 9.52 -15.91 24.28
C LEU A 297 9.71 -15.45 22.82
N ALA A 298 9.42 -14.18 22.49
CA ALA A 298 9.55 -13.70 21.12
C ALA A 298 11.01 -13.60 20.65
N ASN A 299 11.97 -13.54 21.59
CA ASN A 299 13.42 -13.45 21.38
C ASN A 299 13.85 -12.80 20.04
N PRO A 300 13.40 -11.58 19.73
CA PRO A 300 13.58 -11.03 18.40
C PRO A 300 15.05 -10.67 18.18
N GLU A 301 15.73 -11.39 17.29
CA GLU A 301 17.05 -10.99 16.80
C GLU A 301 16.91 -9.75 15.93
N LEU A 302 17.59 -8.67 16.30
CA LEU A 302 17.68 -7.44 15.51
C LEU A 302 18.96 -7.47 14.69
N MET A 303 18.83 -7.42 13.37
CA MET A 303 19.96 -7.39 12.46
C MET A 303 20.07 -6.02 11.78
N PRO A 304 21.20 -5.30 11.92
CA PRO A 304 21.48 -4.15 11.08
C PRO A 304 21.95 -4.62 9.70
N LYS A 305 21.39 -4.04 8.64
CA LYS A 305 21.88 -4.15 7.27
C LYS A 305 22.32 -2.77 6.79
N VAL A 306 23.60 -2.65 6.47
CA VAL A 306 24.17 -1.49 5.79
C VAL A 306 24.19 -1.78 4.29
N SER A 307 23.76 -0.82 3.47
CA SER A 307 23.80 -0.91 2.02
C SER A 307 24.31 0.40 1.46
N THR A 308 25.35 0.34 0.63
CA THR A 308 25.92 1.48 -0.09
C THR A 308 25.31 1.57 -1.48
N TRP A 309 24.91 2.77 -1.85
CA TRP A 309 24.35 3.15 -3.14
C TRP A 309 25.20 4.29 -3.72
N HIS A 310 25.02 4.59 -5.00
CA HIS A 310 25.76 5.68 -5.64
C HIS A 310 25.49 7.04 -4.96
N ASP A 311 24.30 7.21 -4.36
CA ASP A 311 23.80 8.44 -3.74
C ASP A 311 23.87 8.41 -2.20
N GLY A 312 24.46 7.36 -1.60
CA GLY A 312 24.71 7.34 -0.16
C GLY A 312 24.59 5.97 0.50
N THR A 313 24.56 5.97 1.83
CA THR A 313 24.51 4.76 2.64
C THR A 313 23.17 4.67 3.36
N ARG A 314 22.55 3.49 3.32
CA ARG A 314 21.33 3.17 4.06
C ARG A 314 21.63 2.16 5.16
N ILE A 315 21.16 2.45 6.37
CA ILE A 315 21.11 1.49 7.48
C ILE A 315 19.66 1.08 7.67
N LYS A 316 19.40 -0.23 7.68
CA LYS A 316 18.08 -0.79 7.98
C LYS A 316 18.24 -1.80 9.11
N ASN A 317 17.53 -1.55 10.21
CA ASN A 317 17.37 -2.53 11.28
C ASN A 317 16.11 -3.35 11.01
N PHE A 318 16.19 -4.67 11.10
CA PHE A 318 15.03 -5.54 10.92
C PHE A 318 15.08 -6.69 11.93
N SER A 319 13.90 -7.11 12.38
CA SER A 319 13.76 -8.33 13.17
C SER A 319 13.60 -9.52 12.23
N ARG A 320 14.35 -10.60 12.49
CA ARG A 320 14.20 -11.85 11.75
C ARG A 320 12.93 -12.55 12.26
N LYS A 321 11.96 -12.81 11.38
CA LYS A 321 10.91 -13.79 11.66
C LYS A 321 11.47 -15.17 11.37
N GLU A 322 11.39 -16.07 12.34
CA GLU A 322 11.54 -17.51 12.12
C GLU A 322 10.44 -18.03 11.17
#